data_AF-A0A725JX18-F1
#
_entry.id   AF-A0A725JX18-F1
#
_cell.length_a   1.000
_cell.length_b   1.000
_cell.length_c   1.000
_cell.angle_alpha   90.00
_cell.angle_beta   90.00
_cell.angle_gamma   90.00
#
_symmetry.space_group_name_H-M   'P 1'
#
loop_
_entity.id
_entity.type
_entity.pdbx_description
1 polymer ?
#
loop_
_entity_poly.entity_id
_entity_poly.type
_entity_poly.pdbx_seq_one_letter_code
_entity_poly.pdbx_strand_id
1 'polypeptide(L)'
;MQSTLLQTKPAFSWKALGWALLYFWFFSTLLQAIIYLTGYSGTNGLRDSLLYSSLWLIPVFLFPGRIRVIAAVIGVVLWAASLAALSYYVIYGQEFSQSVLFVMFETNANEASEYLSQYFSLKIVLVALAYTVAAILLWTRLRPVY
;
A
#
# COMPACT_ATOMS: atom_id res chain seq x y z
N MET A 1 -50.28 2.09 17.21
CA MET A 1 -48.93 2.26 17.78
C MET A 1 -47.92 1.72 16.79
N GLN A 2 -47.41 2.57 15.89
CA GLN A 2 -46.29 2.22 15.02
C GLN A 2 -45.01 2.46 15.81
N SER A 3 -44.34 1.38 16.19
CA SER A 3 -43.02 1.41 16.80
C SER A 3 -42.03 1.96 15.78
N THR A 4 -41.69 3.24 15.93
CA THR A 4 -40.56 3.87 15.27
C THR A 4 -39.31 3.09 15.66
N LEU A 5 -38.87 2.17 14.80
CA LEU A 5 -37.57 1.54 14.92
C LEU A 5 -36.55 2.65 14.74
N LEU A 6 -36.11 3.24 15.86
CA LEU A 6 -34.94 4.10 15.91
C LEU A 6 -33.79 3.27 15.33
N GLN A 7 -33.45 3.53 14.06
CA GLN A 7 -32.23 3.04 13.45
C GLN A 7 -31.09 3.57 14.30
N THR A 8 -30.60 2.74 15.22
CA THR A 8 -29.38 3.01 15.96
C THR A 8 -28.26 3.17 14.94
N LYS A 9 -27.76 4.40 14.80
CA LYS A 9 -26.52 4.67 14.06
C LYS A 9 -25.48 3.63 14.48
N PRO A 10 -24.80 2.95 13.55
CA PRO A 10 -23.78 1.97 13.92
C PRO A 10 -22.74 2.66 14.81
N ALA A 11 -22.43 2.03 15.95
CA ALA A 11 -21.40 2.55 16.84
C ALA A 11 -20.03 2.49 16.14
N PHE A 12 -19.23 3.52 16.33
CA PHE A 12 -17.88 3.60 15.77
C PHE A 12 -17.03 2.38 16.18
N SER A 13 -16.47 1.68 15.19
CA SER A 13 -15.68 0.47 15.40
C SER A 13 -14.17 0.76 15.32
N TRP A 14 -13.53 0.86 16.47
CA TRP A 14 -12.06 0.96 16.60
C TRP A 14 -11.32 -0.19 15.93
N LYS A 15 -11.89 -1.39 15.97
CA LYS A 15 -11.32 -2.56 15.29
C LYS A 15 -11.33 -2.38 13.77
N ALA A 16 -12.42 -1.85 13.20
CA ALA A 16 -12.51 -1.58 11.76
C ALA A 16 -11.53 -0.49 11.33
N LEU A 17 -11.36 0.56 12.16
CA LEU A 17 -10.35 1.59 11.95
C LEU A 17 -8.94 1.00 11.90
N GLY A 18 -8.58 0.14 12.86
CA GLY A 18 -7.28 -0.50 12.91
C GLY A 18 -6.97 -1.31 11.64
N TRP A 19 -7.95 -2.06 11.12
CA TRP A 19 -7.77 -2.78 9.85
C TRP A 19 -7.62 -1.85 8.65
N ALA A 20 -8.36 -0.74 8.60
CA ALA A 20 -8.22 0.25 7.53
C ALA A 20 -6.83 0.91 7.53
N LEU A 21 -6.33 1.29 8.72
CA LEU A 21 -4.98 1.82 8.89
C LEU A 21 -3.92 0.81 8.43
N LEU A 22 -3.98 -0.42 8.96
CA LEU A 22 -3.03 -1.47 8.58
C LEU A 22 -3.02 -1.74 7.08
N TYR A 23 -4.19 -1.73 6.43
CA TYR A 23 -4.29 -1.91 4.99
C TYR A 23 -3.57 -0.81 4.21
N PHE A 24 -3.82 0.46 4.51
CA PHE A 24 -3.17 1.55 3.77
C PHE A 24 -1.68 1.68 4.11
N TRP A 25 -1.30 1.50 5.38
CA TRP A 25 0.10 1.55 5.81
C TRP A 25 0.93 0.44 5.18
N PHE A 26 0.36 -0.74 4.94
CA PHE A 26 1.06 -1.87 4.34
C PHE A 26 1.77 -1.52 3.02
N PHE A 27 1.17 -0.65 2.20
CA PHE A 27 1.72 -0.35 0.87
C PHE A 27 3.04 0.44 0.92
N SER A 28 3.19 1.38 1.85
CA SER A 28 4.38 2.23 1.92
C SER A 28 5.27 1.92 3.12
N THR A 29 4.68 1.61 4.27
CA THR A 29 5.40 1.41 5.53
C THR A 29 6.16 0.09 5.57
N LEU A 30 5.72 -0.96 4.87
CA LEU A 30 6.45 -2.24 4.85
C LEU A 30 7.88 -2.05 4.30
N LEU A 31 8.01 -1.43 3.13
CA LEU A 31 9.31 -1.18 2.51
C LEU A 31 10.17 -0.26 3.37
N GLN A 32 9.59 0.83 3.89
CA GLN A 32 10.30 1.77 4.76
C GLN A 32 10.76 1.12 6.08
N ALA A 33 10.00 0.18 6.63
CA ALA A 33 10.42 -0.61 7.78
C ALA A 33 11.61 -1.50 7.45
N ILE A 34 11.60 -2.16 6.29
CA ILE A 34 12.74 -2.97 5.83
C ILE A 34 13.99 -2.10 5.71
N ILE A 35 13.90 -0.96 5.00
CA ILE A 35 15.01 -0.02 4.80
C ILE A 35 15.59 0.44 6.14
N TYR A 36 14.74 0.86 7.07
CA TYR A 36 15.14 1.29 8.40
C TYR A 36 15.85 0.16 9.17
N LEU A 37 15.28 -1.05 9.18
CA LEU A 37 15.87 -2.21 9.86
C LEU A 37 17.22 -2.64 9.27
N THR A 38 17.42 -2.41 7.97
CA THR A 38 18.71 -2.67 7.30
C THR A 38 19.73 -1.55 7.45
N GLY A 39 19.37 -0.42 8.08
CA GLY A 39 20.28 0.69 8.36
C GLY A 39 20.58 1.60 7.16
N TYR A 40 19.85 1.48 6.05
CA TYR A 40 20.06 2.28 4.84
C TYR A 40 19.50 3.71 4.96
N SER A 41 18.52 3.94 5.83
CA SER A 41 17.91 5.27 6.02
C SER A 41 17.46 5.49 7.46
N GLY A 42 17.25 6.76 7.81
CA GLY A 42 16.75 7.18 9.12
C GLY A 42 15.24 6.94 9.29
N THR A 43 14.66 7.55 10.33
CA THR A 43 13.23 7.36 10.68
C THR A 43 12.26 8.23 9.86
N ASN A 44 12.78 9.17 9.05
CA ASN A 44 11.95 10.11 8.29
C ASN A 44 11.02 9.38 7.31
N GLY A 45 11.53 8.41 6.54
CA GLY A 45 10.73 7.64 5.59
C GLY A 45 9.61 6.84 6.27
N LEU A 46 9.87 6.29 7.46
CA LEU A 46 8.84 5.62 8.26
C LEU A 46 7.73 6.58 8.70
N ARG A 47 8.09 7.74 9.25
CA ARG A 47 7.12 8.77 9.66
C ARG A 47 6.26 9.23 8.49
N ASP A 48 6.91 9.57 7.38
CA ASP A 48 6.24 10.13 6.21
C ASP A 48 5.31 9.09 5.57
N SER A 49 5.74 7.82 5.49
CA SER A 49 4.90 6.74 4.98
C SER A 49 3.63 6.55 5.80
N LEU A 50 3.72 6.59 7.13
CA LEU A 50 2.56 6.47 8.03
C LEU A 50 1.60 7.67 7.88
N LEU A 51 2.14 8.89 7.83
CA LEU A 51 1.35 10.11 7.68
C LEU A 51 0.59 10.13 6.34
N TYR A 52 1.30 9.95 5.22
CA TYR A 52 0.69 10.01 3.90
C TYR A 52 -0.26 8.84 3.64
N SER A 53 0.06 7.63 4.13
CA SER A 53 -0.84 6.49 4.00
C SER A 53 -2.15 6.69 4.76
N SER A 54 -2.12 7.43 5.88
CA SER A 54 -3.32 7.72 6.67
C SER A 54 -4.29 8.67 5.94
N LEU A 55 -3.83 9.48 4.98
CA LEU A 55 -4.69 10.36 4.19
C LEU A 55 -5.71 9.57 3.34
N TRP A 56 -5.38 8.33 2.97
CA TRP A 56 -6.30 7.45 2.23
C TRP A 56 -7.51 6.99 3.04
N LEU A 57 -7.55 7.25 4.34
CA LEU A 57 -8.75 7.06 5.14
C LEU A 57 -9.85 8.08 4.81
N ILE A 58 -9.50 9.26 4.30
CA ILE A 58 -10.48 10.31 3.97
C ILE A 58 -11.60 9.78 3.06
N PRO A 59 -11.31 9.24 1.85
CA PRO A 59 -12.38 8.74 0.98
C PRO A 59 -13.14 7.55 1.57
N VAL A 60 -12.48 6.73 2.39
CA VAL A 60 -13.11 5.59 3.09
C VAL A 60 -14.11 6.05 4.15
N PHE A 61 -13.78 7.10 4.90
CA PHE A 61 -14.68 7.68 5.89
C PHE A 61 -15.82 8.47 5.26
N LEU A 62 -15.60 9.11 4.11
CA LEU A 62 -16.70 9.83 3.42
C LEU A 62 -17.80 8.89 2.92
N PHE A 63 -17.45 7.64 2.59
CA PHE A 63 -18.39 6.67 2.01
C PHE A 63 -18.29 5.29 2.69
N PRO A 64 -18.72 5.15 3.96
CA PRO A 64 -18.51 3.93 4.74
C PRO A 64 -19.15 2.69 4.12
N GLY A 65 -20.31 2.83 3.45
CA GLY A 65 -20.97 1.73 2.73
C GLY A 65 -20.22 1.21 1.50
N ARG A 66 -19.21 1.95 1.00
CA ARG A 66 -18.40 1.59 -0.17
C ARG A 66 -16.91 1.38 0.16
N ILE A 67 -16.56 1.25 1.45
CA ILE A 67 -15.18 1.13 1.91
C ILE A 67 -14.36 0.12 1.11
N ARG A 68 -14.88 -1.09 0.86
CA ARG A 68 -14.15 -2.15 0.17
C ARG A 68 -13.83 -1.80 -1.28
N VAL A 69 -14.76 -1.16 -1.99
CA VAL A 69 -14.57 -0.78 -3.40
C VAL A 69 -13.57 0.37 -3.50
N ILE A 70 -13.75 1.40 -2.68
CA ILE A 70 -12.84 2.56 -2.64
C ILE A 70 -11.42 2.11 -2.27
N ALA A 71 -11.30 1.31 -1.21
CA ALA A 71 -10.03 0.75 -0.78
C ALA A 71 -9.42 -0.18 -1.85
N ALA A 72 -10.22 -0.95 -2.61
CA ALA A 72 -9.70 -1.76 -3.70
C ALA A 72 -9.12 -0.91 -4.83
N VAL A 73 -9.84 0.12 -5.28
CA VAL A 73 -9.38 1.01 -6.36
C VAL A 73 -8.08 1.72 -5.97
N ILE A 74 -8.05 2.34 -4.79
CA ILE A 74 -6.86 2.99 -4.26
C ILE A 74 -5.75 1.96 -4.06
N GLY A 75 -6.09 0.82 -3.46
CA GLY A 75 -5.17 -0.25 -3.15
C GLY A 75 -4.51 -0.87 -4.37
N VAL A 76 -5.19 -0.97 -5.52
CA VAL A 76 -4.57 -1.43 -6.78
C VAL A 76 -3.50 -0.46 -7.25
N VAL A 77 -3.78 0.86 -7.19
CA VAL A 77 -2.80 1.89 -7.55
C VAL A 77 -1.60 1.86 -6.61
N LEU A 78 -1.85 1.82 -5.30
CA LEU A 78 -0.80 1.75 -4.29
C LEU A 78 0.01 0.46 -4.39
N TRP A 79 -0.65 -0.68 -4.62
CA TRP A 79 -0.02 -1.98 -4.82
C TRP A 79 0.91 -1.99 -6.02
N ALA A 80 0.47 -1.46 -7.17
CA ALA A 80 1.30 -1.43 -8.37
C ALA A 80 2.57 -0.59 -8.15
N ALA A 81 2.41 0.61 -7.58
CA ALA A 81 3.53 1.49 -7.28
C ALA A 81 4.47 0.90 -6.22
N SER A 82 3.93 0.33 -5.14
CA SER A 82 4.73 -0.25 -4.06
C SER A 82 5.42 -1.54 -4.46
N LEU A 83 4.80 -2.35 -5.33
CA LEU A 83 5.40 -3.58 -5.84
C LEU A 83 6.62 -3.26 -6.73
N ALA A 84 6.54 -2.21 -7.55
CA ALA A 84 7.68 -1.73 -8.33
C ALA A 84 8.84 -1.30 -7.40
N ALA A 85 8.55 -0.48 -6.38
CA ALA A 85 9.55 -0.03 -5.41
C ALA A 85 10.14 -1.18 -4.58
N LEU A 86 9.31 -2.14 -4.16
CA LEU A 86 9.76 -3.34 -3.45
C LEU A 86 10.66 -4.22 -4.33
N SER A 87 10.29 -4.40 -5.60
CA SER A 87 11.09 -5.17 -6.55
C SER A 87 12.43 -4.51 -6.83
N TYR A 88 12.45 -3.18 -6.99
CA TYR A 88 13.67 -2.38 -7.09
C TYR A 88 14.57 -2.60 -5.86
N TYR A 89 14.00 -2.53 -4.65
CA TYR A 89 14.76 -2.81 -3.42
C TYR A 89 15.32 -4.23 -3.37
N VAL A 90 14.56 -5.24 -3.84
CA VAL A 90 15.04 -6.64 -3.86
C VAL A 90 16.24 -6.83 -4.79
N ILE A 91 16.32 -6.07 -5.88
CA ILE A 91 17.42 -6.11 -6.85
C ILE A 91 18.62 -5.31 -6.34
N TYR A 92 18.40 -4.06 -5.96
CA TYR A 92 19.48 -3.08 -5.72
C TYR A 92 19.81 -2.85 -4.25
N GLY A 93 18.96 -3.30 -3.31
CA GLY A 93 19.16 -3.14 -1.87
C GLY A 93 18.98 -1.70 -1.36
N GLN A 94 18.48 -0.80 -2.20
CA GLN A 94 18.36 0.63 -1.88
C GLN A 94 16.96 1.16 -2.19
N GLU A 95 16.61 2.28 -1.57
CA GLU A 95 15.33 2.95 -1.81
C GLU A 95 15.31 3.66 -3.17
N PHE A 96 14.09 3.88 -3.65
CA PHE A 96 13.87 4.52 -4.94
C PHE A 96 14.16 6.02 -4.85
N SER A 97 15.21 6.49 -5.54
CA SER A 97 15.64 7.89 -5.48
C SER A 97 15.03 8.76 -6.58
N GLN A 98 15.12 10.07 -6.42
CA GLN A 98 14.70 11.02 -7.47
C GLN A 98 15.54 10.91 -8.75
N SER A 99 16.84 10.62 -8.64
CA SER A 99 17.70 10.43 -9.82
C SER A 99 17.30 9.18 -10.60
N VAL A 100 16.88 8.11 -9.92
CA VAL A 100 16.41 6.89 -10.57
C VAL A 100 15.10 7.14 -11.34
N LEU A 101 14.17 7.92 -10.76
CA LEU A 101 12.97 8.37 -11.48
C LEU A 101 13.31 9.13 -12.76
N PHE A 102 14.27 10.04 -12.69
CA PHE A 102 14.71 10.81 -13.85
C PHE A 102 15.27 9.92 -14.95
N VAL A 103 16.15 8.98 -14.60
CA VAL A 103 16.70 7.99 -15.54
C VAL A 103 15.57 7.18 -16.18
N MET A 104 14.59 6.71 -15.39
CA MET A 104 13.46 5.94 -15.94
C MET A 104 12.61 6.71 -16.96
N PHE A 105 12.47 8.02 -16.80
CA PHE A 105 11.75 8.86 -17.75
C PHE A 105 12.58 9.18 -19.01
N GLU A 106 13.91 9.14 -18.93
CA GLU A 106 14.80 9.32 -20.08
C GLU A 106 15.10 8.01 -20.82
N THR A 107 14.90 6.85 -20.18
CA THR A 107 15.08 5.52 -20.75
C THR A 107 14.21 5.30 -22.01
N ASN A 108 14.81 4.73 -23.06
CA ASN A 108 14.09 4.35 -24.27
C ASN A 108 13.58 2.88 -24.21
N ALA A 109 12.77 2.47 -25.20
CA ALA A 109 12.14 1.13 -25.18
C ALA A 109 13.13 -0.05 -25.15
N ASN A 110 14.31 0.09 -25.76
CA ASN A 110 15.32 -0.98 -25.79
C ASN A 110 15.98 -1.15 -24.41
N GLU A 111 16.40 -0.04 -23.81
CA GLU A 111 16.97 -0.02 -22.45
C GLU A 111 15.95 -0.47 -21.40
N ALA A 112 14.68 -0.04 -21.54
CA ALA A 112 13.60 -0.45 -20.66
C ALA A 112 13.38 -1.96 -20.70
N SER A 113 13.45 -2.57 -21.89
CA SER A 113 13.36 -4.03 -22.04
C SER A 113 14.52 -4.76 -21.36
N GLU A 114 15.74 -4.21 -21.46
CA GLU A 114 16.91 -4.77 -20.81
C GLU A 114 16.76 -4.73 -19.29
N TYR A 115 16.34 -3.60 -18.72
CA TYR A 115 16.06 -3.48 -17.29
C TYR A 115 14.93 -4.42 -16.84
N LEU A 116 13.83 -4.49 -17.60
CA LEU A 116 12.69 -5.35 -17.26
C LEU A 116 13.08 -6.83 -17.17
N SER A 117 14.02 -7.29 -18.01
CA SER A 117 14.50 -8.67 -17.99
C SER A 117 15.08 -9.07 -16.62
N GLN A 118 15.69 -8.14 -15.89
CA GLN A 118 16.25 -8.36 -14.55
C GLN A 118 15.16 -8.58 -13.48
N TYR A 119 13.94 -8.07 -13.72
CA TYR A 119 12.81 -8.25 -12.81
C TYR A 119 12.19 -9.64 -12.91
N PHE A 120 12.45 -10.40 -13.98
CA PHE A 120 11.99 -11.78 -14.15
C PHE A 120 12.89 -12.79 -13.44
N SER A 121 13.04 -12.64 -12.12
CA SER A 121 13.68 -13.65 -11.26
C SER A 121 12.66 -14.36 -10.39
N LEU A 122 12.89 -15.66 -10.12
CA LEU A 122 12.03 -16.45 -9.24
C LEU A 122 11.89 -15.79 -7.85
N LYS A 123 12.96 -15.16 -7.36
CA LYS A 123 12.96 -14.41 -6.09
C LYS A 123 11.93 -13.28 -6.11
N ILE A 124 11.92 -12.47 -7.16
CA ILE A 124 10.97 -11.34 -7.29
C ILE A 124 9.55 -11.86 -7.44
N VAL A 125 9.33 -12.92 -8.23
CA VAL A 125 8.00 -13.54 -8.37
C VAL A 125 7.46 -14.03 -7.03
N LEU A 126 8.26 -14.73 -6.24
CA LEU A 126 7.85 -15.21 -4.91
C LEU A 126 7.55 -14.06 -3.95
N VAL A 127 8.39 -13.02 -3.93
CA VAL A 127 8.14 -11.82 -3.11
C VAL A 127 6.86 -11.12 -3.55
N ALA A 128 6.64 -10.96 -4.85
CA ALA A 128 5.45 -10.33 -5.42
C ALA A 128 4.17 -11.11 -5.05
N LEU A 129 4.22 -12.44 -5.13
CA LEU A 129 3.10 -13.30 -4.73
C LEU A 129 2.80 -13.17 -3.23
N ALA A 130 3.82 -13.30 -2.38
CA ALA A 130 3.65 -13.18 -0.92
C ALA A 130 3.08 -11.80 -0.54
N TYR A 131 3.62 -10.73 -1.15
CA TYR A 131 3.16 -9.36 -0.94
C TYR A 131 1.71 -9.16 -1.38
N THR A 132 1.34 -9.70 -2.54
CA THR A 132 -0.02 -9.61 -3.07
C THR A 132 -1.02 -10.38 -2.22
N VAL A 133 -0.66 -11.58 -1.75
CA VAL A 133 -1.50 -12.37 -0.83
C VAL A 133 -1.73 -11.58 0.46
N ALA A 134 -0.69 -10.99 1.05
CA ALA A 134 -0.85 -10.16 2.24
C ALA A 134 -1.78 -8.96 2.01
N ALA A 135 -1.64 -8.25 0.88
CA ALA A 135 -2.52 -7.15 0.50
C ALA A 135 -3.99 -7.59 0.38
N ILE A 136 -4.26 -8.72 -0.28
CA ILE A 136 -5.62 -9.27 -0.43
C ILE A 136 -6.19 -9.68 0.94
N LEU A 137 -5.39 -10.35 1.78
CA LEU A 137 -5.81 -10.74 3.11
C LEU A 137 -6.21 -9.52 3.96
N LEU A 138 -5.41 -8.45 3.94
CA LEU A 138 -5.75 -7.20 4.63
C LEU A 138 -7.02 -6.58 4.08
N TRP A 139 -7.18 -6.54 2.75
CA TRP A 139 -8.37 -5.98 2.09
C TRP A 139 -9.66 -6.73 2.47
N THR A 140 -9.64 -8.08 2.51
CA THR A 140 -10.83 -8.88 2.87
C THR A 140 -11.31 -8.64 4.31
N ARG A 141 -10.43 -8.15 5.19
CA ARG A 141 -10.74 -7.82 6.59
C ARG A 141 -11.36 -6.42 6.76
N LEU A 142 -11.39 -5.60 5.71
CA LEU A 142 -12.00 -4.27 5.77
C LEU A 142 -13.51 -4.33 6.03
N ARG A 143 -13.95 -3.47 6.94
CA ARG A 143 -15.34 -3.31 7.37
C ARG A 143 -15.65 -1.83 7.55
N PRO A 144 -16.91 -1.39 7.33
CA PRO A 144 -17.32 -0.02 7.62
C PRO A 144 -16.99 0.36 9.07
N VAL A 145 -16.49 1.57 9.26
CA VAL A 145 -16.06 2.05 10.57
C VAL A 145 -17.23 2.58 11.40
N TYR A 146 -18.26 3.11 10.75
CA TYR A 146 -19.50 3.62 11.34
C TYR A 146 -20.64 3.55 10.32
#